data_AF-W6NF35-F1
#
_entry.id   AF-W6NF35-F1
#
_cell.length_a   1.000
_cell.length_b   1.000
_cell.length_c   1.000
_cell.angle_alpha   90.00
_cell.angle_beta   90.00
_cell.angle_gamma   90.00
#
_symmetry.space_group_name_H-M   'P 1'
#
loop_
_entity.id
_entity.type
_entity.pdbx_description
1 polymer ?
#
loop_
_entity_poly.entity_id
_entity_poly.type
_entity_poly.pdbx_seq_one_letter_code
_entity_poly.pdbx_strand_id
1 'polypeptide(L)'
;MDEFSFPFPPYNIQLDLMREIKQCIEKQQVGIFESPTGTGKSLSVLCATLTWLEEFEKKSEEELLQKSRLTEEVSDDGDWIAAHKKKLEVMKIKDDAYEKLQALEKVKEKLYQARAGVIKRNRKRRLRANGNAEEMEPEIVAVEDNTAPEEYISDDEAESKPEEPLKTVKVFYASRTHSQLEQLIDELKKTRFKPRIVTAASRQTLCANEDVTKLKFSHLINERCMELRKGCASEGKRMKLDGKEVK
;
A
#
# COMPACT_ATOMS: atom_id res chain seq x y z
N MET A 1 29.84 0.59 -4.62
CA MET A 1 28.36 0.57 -4.57
C MET A 1 27.95 1.99 -4.28
N ASP A 2 27.19 2.63 -5.18
CA ASP A 2 26.85 4.04 -5.03
C ASP A 2 25.92 4.24 -3.81
N GLU A 3 26.20 5.28 -3.02
CA GLU A 3 25.50 5.57 -1.75
C GLU A 3 24.00 5.81 -1.93
N PHE A 4 23.60 6.34 -3.09
CA PHE A 4 22.21 6.56 -3.48
C PHE A 4 21.98 5.97 -4.87
N SER A 5 20.80 5.39 -5.10
CA SER A 5 20.41 4.87 -6.41
C SER A 5 19.95 5.99 -7.35
N PHE A 6 20.88 6.86 -7.73
CA PHE A 6 20.66 7.91 -8.71
C PHE A 6 20.82 7.34 -10.14
N PRO A 7 19.96 7.70 -11.11
CA PRO A 7 20.01 7.13 -12.47
C PRO A 7 21.21 7.58 -13.31
N PHE A 8 21.95 8.59 -12.84
CA PHE A 8 23.14 9.15 -13.48
C PHE A 8 24.19 9.42 -12.39
N PRO A 9 25.46 9.71 -12.74
CA PRO A 9 26.42 10.21 -11.75
C PRO A 9 25.90 11.51 -11.11
N PRO A 10 25.61 11.53 -9.81
CA PRO A 10 25.05 12.72 -9.16
C PRO A 10 26.11 13.80 -8.99
N TYR A 11 25.70 15.07 -9.11
CA TYR A 11 26.55 16.20 -8.74
C TYR A 11 26.77 16.25 -7.21
N ASN A 12 27.86 16.87 -6.78
CA ASN A 12 28.17 17.02 -5.34
C ASN A 12 27.02 17.68 -4.58
N ILE A 13 26.42 18.74 -5.13
CA ILE A 13 25.28 19.42 -4.50
C ILE A 13 24.05 18.51 -4.34
N GLN A 14 23.86 17.53 -5.24
CA GLN A 14 22.78 16.55 -5.13
C GLN A 14 23.10 15.54 -4.04
N LEU A 15 24.35 15.07 -3.94
CA LEU A 15 24.80 14.16 -2.88
C LEU A 15 24.63 14.81 -1.50
N ASP A 16 25.06 16.06 -1.35
CA ASP A 16 24.93 16.80 -0.09
C ASP A 16 23.46 16.92 0.32
N LEU A 17 22.59 17.34 -0.61
CA LEU A 17 21.15 17.39 -0.37
C LEU A 17 20.58 16.03 0.03
N MET A 18 20.96 14.95 -0.65
CA MET A 18 20.45 13.60 -0.36
C MET A 18 20.90 13.10 1.02
N ARG A 19 22.16 13.35 1.40
CA ARG A 19 22.70 13.00 2.72
C ARG A 19 22.00 13.77 3.83
N GLU A 20 21.82 15.08 3.67
CA GLU A 20 21.13 15.92 4.65
C GLU A 20 19.66 15.51 4.84
N ILE A 21 18.96 15.18 3.74
CA ILE A 21 17.60 14.63 3.80
C ILE A 21 17.59 13.31 4.57
N LYS A 22 18.48 12.37 4.23
CA LYS A 22 18.55 11.05 4.90
C LYS A 22 18.80 11.20 6.40
N GLN A 23 19.80 12.01 6.79
CA GLN A 23 20.11 12.26 8.20
C GLN A 23 18.95 12.92 8.95
N CYS A 24 18.23 13.84 8.32
CA CYS A 24 17.07 14.49 8.92
C CYS A 24 15.95 13.48 9.23
N ILE A 25 15.71 12.54 8.31
CA ILE A 25 14.72 11.47 8.50
C ILE A 25 15.17 10.53 9.63
N GLU A 26 16.45 10.13 9.66
CA GLU A 26 17.00 9.28 10.72
C GLU A 26 16.89 9.91 12.12
N LYS A 27 17.07 11.23 12.20
CA LYS A 27 16.91 12.01 13.44
C LYS A 27 15.45 12.27 13.81
N GLN A 28 14.48 11.87 12.97
CA GLN A 28 13.05 12.13 13.15
C GLN A 28 12.73 13.63 13.30
N GLN A 29 13.39 14.47 12.51
CA GLN A 29 13.28 15.92 12.58
C GLN A 29 12.53 16.51 11.36
N VAL A 30 12.13 17.78 11.49
CA VAL A 30 11.63 18.57 10.36
C VAL A 30 12.81 19.32 9.74
N GLY A 31 13.07 19.07 8.45
CA GLY A 31 14.13 19.73 7.69
C GLY A 31 13.57 20.70 6.66
N ILE A 32 14.20 21.87 6.54
CA ILE A 32 13.91 22.86 5.49
C ILE A 32 15.11 22.89 4.55
N PHE A 33 14.92 22.47 3.30
CA PHE A 33 16.00 22.34 2.33
C PHE A 33 15.79 23.28 1.13
N GLU A 34 16.80 24.11 0.88
CA GLU A 34 16.88 24.94 -0.32
C GLU A 34 17.82 24.28 -1.34
N SER A 35 17.44 24.35 -2.62
CA SER A 35 18.26 23.86 -3.72
C SER A 35 17.98 24.70 -4.96
N PRO A 36 19.00 25.13 -5.72
CA PRO A 36 18.82 25.92 -6.93
C PRO A 36 17.94 25.20 -7.96
N THR A 37 17.22 25.98 -8.77
CA THR A 37 16.39 25.41 -9.85
C THR A 37 17.25 24.71 -10.90
N GLY A 38 16.72 23.68 -11.54
CA GLY A 38 17.43 22.92 -12.58
C GLY A 38 18.44 21.87 -12.08
N THR A 39 18.62 21.73 -10.77
CA THR A 39 19.58 20.77 -10.17
C THR A 39 18.99 19.39 -9.88
N GLY A 40 17.79 19.09 -10.40
CA GLY A 40 17.15 17.78 -10.18
C GLY A 40 16.63 17.57 -8.75
N LYS A 41 16.19 18.64 -8.06
CA LYS A 41 15.65 18.59 -6.68
C LYS A 41 14.65 17.46 -6.46
N SER A 42 13.70 17.28 -7.37
CA SER A 42 12.65 16.25 -7.27
C SER A 42 13.25 14.84 -7.21
N LEU A 43 14.12 14.52 -8.16
CA LEU A 43 14.82 13.24 -8.23
C LEU A 43 15.73 13.03 -7.02
N SER A 44 16.47 14.04 -6.57
CA SER A 44 17.32 13.94 -5.37
C SER A 44 16.49 13.62 -4.12
N VAL A 45 15.38 14.33 -3.89
CA VAL A 45 14.47 14.05 -2.77
C VAL A 45 13.93 12.62 -2.84
N LEU A 46 13.53 12.18 -4.04
CA LEU A 46 13.00 10.83 -4.26
C LEU A 46 14.07 9.75 -4.00
N CYS A 47 15.28 9.91 -4.52
CA CYS A 47 16.37 8.96 -4.33
C CYS A 47 16.78 8.89 -2.86
N ALA A 48 16.89 10.01 -2.15
CA ALA A 48 17.20 10.02 -0.72
C ALA A 48 16.14 9.29 0.11
N THR A 49 14.87 9.63 -0.10
CA THR A 49 13.75 9.07 0.68
C THR A 49 13.54 7.57 0.42
N LEU A 50 13.65 7.11 -0.83
CA LEU A 50 13.49 5.69 -1.17
C LEU A 50 14.71 4.86 -0.77
N THR A 51 15.92 5.41 -0.85
CA THR A 51 17.12 4.73 -0.34
C THR A 51 16.99 4.53 1.16
N TRP A 52 16.60 5.57 1.90
CA TRP A 52 16.33 5.45 3.34
C TRP A 52 15.23 4.43 3.64
N LEU A 53 14.15 4.41 2.86
CA LEU A 53 13.04 3.48 3.07
C LEU A 53 13.48 2.01 2.92
N GLU A 54 14.23 1.68 1.86
CA GLU A 54 14.75 0.32 1.65
C GLU A 54 15.70 -0.10 2.80
N GLU A 55 16.58 0.79 3.22
CA GLU A 55 17.50 0.54 4.33
C GLU A 55 16.76 0.37 5.66
N PHE A 56 15.75 1.21 5.90
CA PHE A 56 14.92 1.15 7.10
C PHE A 56 14.12 -0.15 7.17
N GLU A 57 13.49 -0.55 6.06
CA GLU A 57 12.75 -1.83 5.99
C GLU A 57 13.68 -3.02 6.23
N LYS A 58 14.86 -3.03 5.60
CA LYS A 58 15.85 -4.09 5.78
C LYS A 58 16.35 -4.16 7.23
N LYS A 59 16.73 -3.04 7.82
CA LYS A 59 17.19 -2.97 9.22
C LYS A 59 16.09 -3.39 10.18
N SER A 60 14.85 -2.94 9.95
CA SER A 60 13.71 -3.31 10.79
C SER A 60 13.43 -4.81 10.72
N GLU A 61 13.54 -5.44 9.54
CA GLU A 61 13.39 -6.89 9.37
C GLU A 61 14.52 -7.66 10.06
N GLU A 62 15.77 -7.21 9.92
CA GLU A 62 16.93 -7.81 10.60
C GLU A 62 16.82 -7.73 12.13
N GLU A 63 16.39 -6.60 12.67
CA GLU A 63 16.17 -6.43 14.12
C GLU A 63 15.07 -7.37 14.64
N LEU A 64 14.00 -7.57 13.87
CA LEU A 64 12.94 -8.53 14.22
C LEU A 64 13.45 -9.96 14.19
N LEU A 65 14.24 -10.33 13.17
CA LEU A 65 14.87 -11.65 13.09
C LEU A 65 15.81 -11.89 14.27
N GLN A 66 16.62 -10.90 14.65
CA GLN A 66 17.47 -10.99 15.84
C GLN A 66 16.65 -11.18 17.12
N LYS A 67 15.60 -10.39 17.31
CA LYS A 67 14.69 -10.53 18.47
C LYS A 67 14.01 -11.90 18.51
N SER A 68 13.62 -12.44 17.36
CA SER A 68 13.00 -13.78 17.27
C SER A 68 13.97 -14.91 17.62
N ARG A 69 15.28 -14.68 17.45
CA ARG A 69 16.37 -15.65 17.73
C ARG A 69 17.00 -15.48 19.10
N LEU A 70 16.52 -14.56 19.94
CA LEU A 70 17.04 -14.36 21.29
C LEU A 70 17.02 -15.69 22.06
N THR A 71 18.21 -16.13 22.47
CA THR A 71 18.42 -17.32 23.31
C THR A 71 18.50 -16.96 24.78
N GLU A 72 18.07 -17.90 25.62
CA GLU A 72 18.08 -17.76 27.07
C GLU A 72 19.53 -17.81 27.61
N GLU A 73 20.05 -16.69 28.13
CA GLU A 73 21.19 -16.75 29.03
C GLU A 73 20.66 -16.92 30.46
N VAL A 74 20.73 -18.16 30.94
CA VAL A 74 20.39 -18.50 32.33
C VAL A 74 21.60 -18.14 33.20
N SER A 75 21.53 -17.03 33.93
CA SER A 75 22.49 -16.74 35.01
C SER A 75 22.06 -17.47 36.28
N ASP A 76 22.95 -18.29 36.82
CA ASP A 76 22.75 -19.03 38.07
C ASP A 76 23.11 -18.15 39.29
N ASP A 77 22.45 -17.00 39.40
CA ASP A 77 22.67 -16.05 40.50
C ASP A 77 21.53 -16.12 41.52
N GLY A 78 21.27 -17.29 42.12
CA GLY A 78 20.52 -17.47 43.38
C GLY A 78 19.07 -16.95 43.52
N ASP A 79 18.59 -16.09 42.62
CA ASP A 79 17.29 -15.41 42.61
C ASP A 79 16.47 -15.90 41.42
N TRP A 80 15.78 -17.01 41.65
CA TRP A 80 14.93 -17.67 40.68
C TRP A 80 13.77 -16.77 40.20
N ILE A 81 13.32 -15.80 41.00
CA ILE A 81 12.21 -14.89 40.64
C ILE A 81 12.70 -13.91 39.58
N ALA A 82 13.88 -13.31 39.76
CA ALA A 82 14.48 -12.41 38.78
C ALA A 82 14.80 -13.13 37.46
N ALA A 83 15.34 -14.36 37.54
CA ALA A 83 15.60 -15.19 36.36
C ALA A 83 14.30 -15.53 35.60
N HIS A 84 13.23 -15.88 36.31
CA HIS A 84 11.93 -16.19 35.70
C HIS A 84 11.29 -14.95 35.04
N LYS A 85 11.37 -13.77 35.68
CA LYS A 85 10.88 -12.52 35.11
C LYS A 85 11.63 -12.17 33.81
N LYS A 86 12.96 -12.26 33.80
CA LYS A 86 13.79 -12.03 32.61
C LYS A 86 13.45 -13.03 31.50
N LYS A 87 13.21 -14.29 31.85
CA LYS A 87 12.75 -15.32 30.90
C LYS A 87 11.40 -14.96 30.27
N LEU A 88 10.43 -14.53 31.08
CA LEU A 88 9.12 -14.12 30.58
C LEU A 88 9.21 -12.89 29.66
N GLU A 89 10.08 -11.93 29.99
CA GLU A 89 10.35 -10.75 29.15
C GLU A 89 10.98 -11.13 27.80
N VAL A 90 11.99 -11.99 27.80
CA VAL A 90 12.63 -12.49 26.57
C VAL A 90 11.64 -13.27 25.72
N MET A 91 10.83 -14.14 26.34
CA MET A 91 9.78 -14.89 25.66
C MET A 91 8.75 -13.96 25.01
N LYS A 92 8.29 -12.94 25.74
CA LYS A 92 7.37 -11.94 25.21
C LYS A 92 7.95 -11.17 24.03
N ILE A 93 9.22 -10.74 24.12
CA ILE A 93 9.91 -10.06 23.02
C ILE A 93 10.00 -10.96 21.79
N LYS A 94 10.29 -12.24 21.99
CA LYS A 94 10.38 -13.24 20.92
C LYS A 94 9.02 -13.46 20.26
N ASP A 95 7.97 -13.62 21.05
CA ASP A 95 6.60 -13.81 20.55
C ASP A 95 6.13 -12.57 19.77
N ASP A 96 6.31 -11.37 20.34
CA ASP A 96 5.99 -10.09 19.68
C ASP A 96 6.76 -9.91 18.35
N ALA A 97 8.02 -10.36 18.29
CA ALA A 97 8.84 -10.29 17.09
C ALA A 97 8.35 -11.28 16.02
N TYR A 98 7.96 -12.49 16.43
CA TYR A 98 7.44 -13.51 15.55
C TYR A 98 6.10 -13.09 14.93
N GLU A 99 5.18 -12.52 15.72
CA GLU A 99 3.92 -11.97 15.21
C GLU A 99 4.15 -10.87 14.15
N LYS A 100 5.11 -9.97 14.39
CA LYS A 100 5.46 -8.92 13.43
C LYS A 100 6.09 -9.47 12.15
N LEU A 101 6.93 -10.49 12.24
CA LEU A 101 7.50 -11.16 11.06
C LEU A 101 6.42 -11.81 10.21
N GLN A 102 5.49 -12.55 10.83
CA GLN A 102 4.35 -13.13 10.12
C GLN A 102 3.47 -12.05 9.46
N ALA A 103 3.25 -10.93 10.15
CA ALA A 103 2.50 -9.80 9.60
C ALA A 103 3.20 -9.22 8.35
N LEU A 104 4.53 -9.03 8.39
CA LEU A 104 5.32 -8.55 7.26
C LEU A 104 5.29 -9.53 6.09
N GLU A 105 5.39 -10.84 6.35
CA GLU A 105 5.30 -11.88 5.32
C GLU A 105 3.95 -11.86 4.60
N LYS A 106 2.84 -11.73 5.35
CA LYS A 106 1.50 -11.54 4.78
C LYS A 106 1.39 -10.28 3.92
N VAL A 107 2.05 -9.17 4.30
CA VAL A 107 2.11 -7.96 3.45
C VAL A 107 2.84 -8.27 2.15
N LYS A 108 4.03 -8.88 2.24
CA LYS A 108 4.86 -9.20 1.07
C LYS A 108 4.11 -10.10 0.09
N GLU A 109 3.41 -11.10 0.59
CA GLU A 109 2.58 -12.00 -0.22
C GLU A 109 1.42 -11.25 -0.91
N LYS A 110 0.67 -10.43 -0.17
CA LYS A 110 -0.41 -9.60 -0.76
C LYS A 110 0.11 -8.67 -1.84
N LEU A 111 1.31 -8.11 -1.67
CA LEU A 111 1.97 -7.29 -2.69
C LEU A 111 2.38 -8.10 -3.91
N TYR A 112 2.87 -9.33 -3.71
CA TYR A 112 3.23 -10.24 -4.81
C TYR A 112 1.99 -10.63 -5.63
N GLN A 113 0.90 -11.06 -4.99
CA GLN A 113 -0.36 -11.41 -5.66
C GLN A 113 -0.93 -10.22 -6.44
N ALA A 114 -0.89 -9.02 -5.85
CA ALA A 114 -1.33 -7.79 -6.53
C ALA A 114 -0.47 -7.45 -7.77
N ARG A 115 0.85 -7.69 -7.72
CA ARG A 115 1.76 -7.49 -8.87
C ARG A 115 1.57 -8.56 -9.95
N ALA A 116 1.31 -9.80 -9.55
CA ALA A 116 1.08 -10.91 -10.48
C ALA A 116 -0.27 -10.82 -11.20
N GLY A 117 -1.12 -9.82 -10.90
CA GLY A 117 -2.44 -9.69 -11.49
C GLY A 117 -3.43 -10.75 -11.01
N VAL A 118 -3.04 -11.58 -10.04
CA VAL A 118 -3.89 -12.58 -9.37
C VAL A 118 -4.80 -11.85 -8.38
N ILE A 119 -5.65 -10.98 -8.90
CA ILE A 119 -6.73 -10.39 -8.13
C ILE A 119 -7.81 -11.45 -8.09
N LYS A 120 -7.97 -12.15 -6.96
CA LYS A 120 -9.19 -12.90 -6.65
C LYS A 120 -10.34 -11.88 -6.66
N ARG A 121 -10.94 -11.65 -7.83
CA ARG A 121 -12.19 -10.91 -7.94
C ARG A 121 -13.24 -11.79 -7.26
N ASN A 122 -13.52 -11.53 -5.99
CA ASN A 122 -14.80 -11.91 -5.41
C ASN A 122 -15.88 -11.11 -6.14
N ARG A 123 -16.24 -11.59 -7.33
CA ARG A 123 -17.24 -10.98 -8.21
C ARG A 123 -18.63 -11.37 -7.69
N LYS A 124 -18.95 -11.02 -6.44
CA LYS A 124 -20.35 -10.85 -5.99
C LYS A 124 -20.90 -9.51 -6.48
N ARG A 125 -20.57 -9.09 -7.70
CA ARG A 125 -21.38 -8.10 -8.41
C ARG A 125 -22.43 -8.92 -9.15
N ARG A 126 -23.62 -9.08 -8.54
CA ARG A 126 -24.82 -9.57 -9.23
C ARG A 126 -25.06 -8.66 -10.43
N LEU A 127 -24.51 -9.01 -11.58
CA LEU A 127 -25.04 -8.57 -12.86
C LEU A 127 -26.50 -9.04 -12.84
N ARG A 128 -27.44 -8.10 -12.90
CA ARG A 128 -28.84 -8.44 -13.10
C ARG A 128 -28.94 -9.07 -14.47
N ALA A 129 -29.03 -10.39 -14.53
CA ALA A 129 -29.42 -11.12 -15.72
C ALA A 129 -30.81 -10.63 -16.12
N ASN A 130 -30.88 -9.91 -17.24
CA ASN A 130 -32.12 -9.69 -17.95
C ASN A 130 -31.97 -10.43 -19.28
N GLY A 131 -32.55 -11.63 -19.34
CA GLY A 131 -32.85 -12.35 -20.58
C GLY A 131 -31.69 -13.06 -21.27
N ASN A 132 -31.86 -14.38 -21.38
CA ASN A 132 -31.13 -15.37 -22.17
C ASN A 132 -29.75 -15.81 -21.67
N ALA A 133 -29.78 -17.02 -21.12
CA ALA A 133 -28.62 -17.85 -20.82
C ALA A 133 -27.98 -18.32 -22.14
N GLU A 134 -26.77 -17.84 -22.40
CA GLU A 134 -25.72 -18.66 -22.99
C GLU A 134 -24.60 -18.72 -21.96
N GLU A 135 -24.36 -19.93 -21.45
CA GLU A 135 -23.28 -20.23 -20.54
C GLU A 135 -21.97 -20.02 -21.31
N MET A 136 -21.33 -18.86 -21.11
CA MET A 136 -19.97 -18.63 -21.57
C MET A 136 -19.03 -19.01 -20.43
N GLU A 137 -18.41 -20.17 -20.57
CA GLU A 137 -17.40 -20.69 -19.65
C GLU A 137 -16.27 -19.65 -19.46
N PRO A 138 -15.79 -19.43 -18.23
CA PRO A 138 -14.63 -18.60 -18.02
C PRO A 138 -13.38 -19.32 -18.55
N GLU A 139 -12.67 -18.70 -19.49
CA GLU A 139 -11.30 -19.08 -19.84
C GLU A 139 -10.40 -18.91 -18.60
N ILE A 140 -10.09 -20.03 -17.96
CA ILE A 140 -9.07 -20.14 -16.93
C ILE A 140 -7.77 -20.44 -17.66
N VAL A 141 -6.84 -19.49 -17.72
CA VAL A 141 -5.45 -19.82 -18.08
C VAL A 141 -4.83 -20.46 -16.84
N ALA A 142 -5.00 -21.77 -16.71
CA ALA A 142 -4.39 -22.57 -15.68
C ALA A 142 -2.88 -22.67 -15.96
N VAL A 143 -2.05 -22.22 -15.02
CA VAL A 143 -0.72 -22.78 -14.87
C VAL A 143 -0.89 -23.92 -13.87
N GLU A 144 -0.70 -25.14 -14.36
CA GLU A 144 -0.76 -26.36 -13.56
C GLU A 144 0.29 -26.30 -12.43
N ASP A 145 -0.17 -26.16 -11.20
CA ASP A 145 0.56 -26.65 -10.04
C ASP A 145 -0.38 -27.59 -9.28
N ASN A 146 -0.07 -28.89 -9.38
CA ASN A 146 -0.72 -29.99 -8.68
C ASN A 146 -0.59 -29.82 -7.16
N THR A 147 -1.44 -29.00 -6.56
CA THR A 147 -1.64 -28.97 -5.11
C THR A 147 -2.99 -29.61 -4.82
N ALA A 148 -2.99 -30.64 -3.98
CA ALA A 148 -4.18 -31.41 -3.60
C ALA A 148 -5.30 -30.49 -3.07
N PRO A 149 -6.58 -30.80 -3.34
CA PRO A 149 -7.69 -30.01 -2.84
C PRO A 149 -7.90 -30.32 -1.36
N GLU A 150 -7.28 -29.53 -0.48
CA GLU A 150 -7.58 -29.56 0.95
C GLU A 150 -8.80 -28.69 1.28
N GLU A 151 -9.83 -29.40 1.71
CA GLU A 151 -10.91 -29.03 2.63
C GLU A 151 -12.06 -28.14 2.12
N TYR A 152 -13.22 -28.81 2.00
CA TYR A 152 -14.55 -28.24 1.86
C TYR A 152 -14.90 -27.41 3.10
N ILE A 153 -14.60 -26.10 3.08
CA ILE A 153 -14.99 -25.17 4.13
C ILE A 153 -16.49 -24.88 3.99
N SER A 154 -17.27 -25.35 4.96
CA SER A 154 -18.70 -25.05 5.13
C SER A 154 -18.94 -23.53 5.19
N ASP A 155 -19.91 -23.05 4.40
CA ASP A 155 -20.20 -21.65 4.06
C ASP A 155 -20.70 -20.76 5.25
N ASP A 156 -20.72 -21.28 6.48
CA ASP A 156 -21.36 -20.65 7.65
C ASP A 156 -20.38 -20.06 8.71
N GLU A 157 -19.06 -20.21 8.57
CA GLU A 157 -18.08 -19.64 9.53
C GLU A 157 -16.94 -18.80 8.91
N ALA A 158 -17.22 -18.12 7.79
CA ALA A 158 -16.32 -17.08 7.27
C ALA A 158 -16.85 -15.68 7.58
N GLU A 159 -17.15 -15.38 8.85
CA GLU A 159 -17.07 -14.00 9.34
C GLU A 159 -15.60 -13.58 9.25
N SER A 160 -15.19 -13.09 8.08
CA SER A 160 -13.89 -12.47 7.89
C SER A 160 -13.83 -11.25 8.80
N LYS A 161 -13.28 -11.42 10.01
CA LYS A 161 -12.88 -10.30 10.87
C LYS A 161 -12.18 -9.27 9.98
N PRO A 162 -12.54 -7.98 10.04
CA PRO A 162 -11.87 -6.97 9.24
C PRO A 162 -10.37 -7.05 9.55
N GLU A 163 -9.59 -7.56 8.61
CA GLU A 163 -8.14 -7.65 8.77
C GLU A 163 -7.64 -6.25 9.11
N GLU A 164 -7.04 -6.08 10.29
CA GLU A 164 -6.47 -4.79 10.65
C GLU A 164 -5.44 -4.40 9.59
N PRO A 165 -5.46 -3.13 9.12
CA PRO A 165 -4.53 -2.70 8.09
C PRO A 165 -3.11 -2.79 8.62
N LEU A 166 -2.32 -3.67 7.99
CA LEU A 166 -0.92 -3.89 8.32
C LEU A 166 -0.17 -2.55 8.27
N LYS A 167 0.43 -2.16 9.41
CA LYS A 167 1.16 -0.90 9.56
C LYS A 167 2.53 -1.00 8.90
N THR A 168 2.63 -0.53 7.67
CA THR A 168 3.92 -0.34 6.97
C THR A 168 4.32 1.13 6.99
N VAL A 169 5.61 1.41 6.83
CA VAL A 169 6.10 2.77 6.60
C VAL A 169 5.60 3.27 5.24
N LYS A 170 5.21 4.53 5.17
CA LYS A 170 4.65 5.17 3.96
C LYS A 170 5.32 6.51 3.75
N VAL A 171 5.72 6.77 2.51
CA VAL A 171 6.22 8.07 2.08
C VAL A 171 5.06 8.84 1.44
N PHE A 172 4.75 10.00 1.99
CA PHE A 172 3.78 10.92 1.41
C PHE A 172 4.53 12.03 0.65
N TYR A 173 4.34 12.07 -0.66
CA TYR A 173 4.90 13.11 -1.50
C TYR A 173 3.81 14.11 -1.86
N ALA A 174 3.98 15.37 -1.46
CA ALA A 174 3.07 16.46 -1.77
C ALA A 174 3.73 17.41 -2.77
N SER A 175 3.00 17.77 -3.82
CA SER A 175 3.43 18.71 -4.83
C SER A 175 2.33 19.74 -5.12
N ARG A 176 2.69 20.89 -5.68
CA ARG A 176 1.75 21.97 -5.97
C ARG A 176 0.78 21.62 -7.10
N THR A 177 1.22 20.82 -8.07
CA THR A 177 0.43 20.49 -9.27
C THR A 177 0.50 19.00 -9.61
N HIS A 178 -0.54 18.48 -10.29
CA HIS A 178 -0.56 17.09 -10.75
C HIS A 178 0.48 16.79 -11.84
N SER A 179 0.76 17.74 -12.72
CA SER A 179 1.80 17.57 -13.76
C SER A 179 3.19 17.36 -13.15
N GLN A 180 3.50 18.02 -12.03
CA GLN A 180 4.74 17.77 -11.29
C GLN A 180 4.80 16.35 -10.71
N LEU A 181 3.66 15.78 -10.29
CA LEU A 181 3.60 14.40 -9.81
C LEU A 181 3.79 13.39 -10.95
N GLU A 182 3.21 13.65 -12.11
CA GLU A 182 3.41 12.82 -13.31
C GLU A 182 4.87 12.81 -13.74
N GLN A 183 5.53 13.98 -13.78
CA GLN A 183 6.96 14.10 -14.04
C GLN A 183 7.80 13.31 -13.02
N LEU A 184 7.45 13.40 -11.73
CA LEU A 184 8.13 12.63 -10.67
C LEU A 184 7.97 11.11 -10.88
N ILE A 185 6.79 10.65 -11.29
CA ILE A 185 6.54 9.23 -11.57
C ILE A 185 7.40 8.78 -12.76
N ASP A 186 7.56 9.60 -13.79
CA ASP A 186 8.41 9.29 -14.93
C ASP A 186 9.91 9.32 -14.58
N GLU A 187 10.33 10.21 -13.67
CA GLU A 187 11.67 10.19 -13.10
C GLU A 187 11.93 8.94 -12.25
N LEU A 188 10.95 8.53 -11.44
CA LEU A 188 11.03 7.33 -10.61
C LEU A 188 11.22 6.06 -11.46
N LYS A 189 10.55 5.96 -12.61
CA LYS A 189 10.71 4.83 -13.56
C LYS A 189 12.15 4.68 -14.08
N LYS A 190 12.97 5.75 -14.04
CA LYS A 190 14.39 5.70 -14.45
C LYS A 190 15.29 5.12 -13.36
N THR A 191 14.79 5.00 -12.13
CA THR A 191 15.54 4.45 -10.99
C THR A 191 15.30 2.94 -10.85
N ARG A 192 16.08 2.25 -9.99
CA ARG A 192 15.84 0.84 -9.66
C ARG A 192 14.62 0.62 -8.76
N PHE A 193 14.11 1.68 -8.13
CA PHE A 193 13.05 1.60 -7.14
C PHE A 193 11.73 1.22 -7.80
N LYS A 194 11.01 0.26 -7.21
CA LYS A 194 9.68 -0.19 -7.67
C LYS A 194 8.63 -0.14 -6.55
N PRO A 195 8.43 1.00 -5.87
CA PRO A 195 7.45 1.10 -4.79
C PRO A 195 6.02 0.98 -5.34
N ARG A 196 5.07 0.61 -4.47
CA ARG A 196 3.65 0.73 -4.79
C ARG A 196 3.24 2.19 -4.65
N ILE A 197 2.80 2.81 -5.75
CA ILE A 197 2.43 4.22 -5.80
C ILE A 197 0.92 4.33 -5.88
N VAL A 198 0.35 5.29 -5.14
CA VAL A 198 -1.05 5.70 -5.28
C VAL A 198 -1.07 7.21 -5.42
N THR A 199 -1.66 7.71 -6.50
CA THR A 199 -1.88 9.13 -6.72
C THR A 199 -3.26 9.51 -6.16
N ALA A 200 -3.28 10.48 -5.25
CA ALA A 200 -4.51 11.08 -4.76
C ALA A 200 -4.79 12.36 -5.56
N ALA A 201 -5.96 12.46 -6.19
CA ALA A 201 -6.38 13.62 -6.97
C ALA A 201 -7.85 13.95 -6.75
N SER A 202 -8.29 15.08 -7.31
CA SER A 202 -9.70 15.50 -7.25
C SER A 202 -10.63 14.48 -7.92
N ARG A 203 -11.92 14.45 -7.51
CA ARG A 203 -12.94 13.64 -8.18
C ARG A 203 -13.10 14.02 -9.65
N GLN A 204 -12.85 15.27 -10.01
CA GLN A 204 -12.89 15.71 -11.40
C GLN A 204 -11.86 15.00 -12.27
N THR A 205 -10.70 14.63 -11.69
CA THR A 205 -9.61 13.97 -12.40
C THR A 205 -9.75 12.44 -12.40
N LEU A 206 -10.23 11.84 -11.31
CA LEU A 206 -10.22 10.38 -11.10
C LEU A 206 -11.60 9.71 -11.15
N CYS A 207 -12.68 10.43 -11.43
CA CYS A 207 -14.01 9.82 -11.50
C CYS A 207 -14.11 8.87 -12.70
N ALA A 208 -14.51 7.63 -12.44
CA ALA A 208 -14.73 6.61 -13.48
C ALA A 208 -16.17 6.59 -14.03
N ASN A 209 -17.10 7.33 -13.43
CA ASN A 209 -18.50 7.36 -13.85
C ASN A 209 -18.73 8.45 -14.90
N GLU A 210 -19.09 8.06 -16.11
CA GLU A 210 -19.30 8.95 -17.24
C GLU A 210 -20.39 10.02 -17.01
N ASP A 211 -21.44 9.70 -16.25
CA ASP A 211 -22.53 10.66 -15.97
C ASP A 211 -22.10 11.75 -14.99
N VAL A 212 -21.12 11.45 -14.15
CA VAL A 212 -20.53 12.41 -13.23
C VAL A 212 -19.44 13.23 -13.94
N THR A 213 -18.62 12.62 -14.79
CA THR A 213 -17.55 13.32 -15.51
C THR A 213 -18.05 14.30 -16.57
N LYS A 214 -19.25 14.09 -17.13
CA LYS A 214 -19.93 15.06 -18.02
C LYS A 214 -20.19 16.41 -17.33
N LEU A 215 -20.27 16.45 -16.01
CA LEU A 215 -20.49 17.69 -15.26
C LEU A 215 -19.21 18.54 -15.30
N LYS A 216 -19.31 19.76 -15.84
CA LYS A 216 -18.13 20.63 -16.04
C LYS A 216 -17.57 21.22 -14.74
N PHE A 217 -18.39 21.33 -13.68
CA PHE A 217 -18.01 22.02 -12.45
C PHE A 217 -17.74 21.05 -11.30
N SER A 218 -16.63 21.28 -10.58
CA SER A 218 -16.18 20.42 -9.46
C SER A 218 -17.22 20.26 -8.35
N HIS A 219 -18.00 21.30 -8.02
CA HIS A 219 -19.06 21.19 -7.01
C HIS A 219 -20.18 20.23 -7.44
N LEU A 220 -20.64 20.31 -8.70
CA LEU A 220 -21.65 19.40 -9.25
C LEU A 220 -21.14 17.96 -9.31
N ILE A 221 -19.87 17.76 -9.69
CA ILE A 221 -19.21 16.45 -9.66
C ILE A 221 -19.25 15.87 -8.25
N ASN A 222 -18.93 16.67 -7.24
CA ASN A 222 -18.92 16.24 -5.83
C ASN A 222 -20.33 15.90 -5.34
N GLU A 223 -21.31 16.76 -5.59
CA GLU A 223 -22.71 16.54 -5.19
C GLU A 223 -23.27 15.29 -5.85
N ARG A 224 -23.16 15.18 -7.18
CA ARG A 224 -23.65 14.02 -7.92
C ARG A 224 -22.98 12.72 -7.49
N CYS A 225 -21.67 12.75 -7.24
CA CYS A 225 -20.96 11.58 -6.72
C CYS A 225 -21.48 11.17 -5.34
N MET A 226 -21.76 12.14 -4.46
CA MET A 226 -22.32 11.87 -3.13
C MET A 226 -23.76 11.37 -3.20
N GLU A 227 -24.59 11.90 -4.10
CA GLU A 227 -25.94 11.39 -4.37
C GLU A 227 -25.91 9.93 -4.81
N LEU A 228 -25.08 9.59 -5.79
CA LEU A 228 -24.95 8.21 -6.28
C LEU A 228 -24.47 7.25 -5.20
N ARG A 229 -23.56 7.69 -4.32
CA ARG A 229 -23.12 6.89 -3.16
C ARG A 229 -24.24 6.69 -2.14
N LYS A 230 -25.07 7.71 -1.89
CA LYS A 230 -26.21 7.64 -0.97
C LYS A 230 -27.37 6.81 -1.53
N GLY A 231 -27.66 6.92 -2.83
CA GLY A 231 -28.65 6.10 -3.53
C GLY A 231 -28.29 4.60 -3.47
N CYS A 232 -27.01 4.28 -3.62
CA CYS A 232 -26.53 2.90 -3.46
C CYS A 232 -26.72 2.34 -2.03
N ALA A 233 -26.79 3.22 -1.01
CA ALA A 233 -27.07 2.83 0.37
C ALA A 233 -28.57 2.71 0.69
N SER A 234 -29.47 3.27 -0.14
CA SER A 234 -30.92 3.29 0.09
C SER A 234 -31.75 2.54 -0.96
N GLU A 235 -31.15 2.09 -2.08
CA GLU A 235 -31.85 1.42 -3.18
C GLU A 235 -32.12 -0.08 -2.96
N GLY A 236 -32.76 -0.38 -1.82
CA GLY A 236 -33.82 -1.39 -1.79
C GLY A 236 -35.15 -0.89 -2.39
N LYS A 237 -35.27 0.42 -2.68
CA LYS A 237 -36.45 1.01 -3.34
C LYS A 237 -36.07 1.77 -4.61
N ARG A 238 -36.39 1.16 -5.74
CA ARG A 238 -36.32 1.72 -7.09
C ARG A 238 -37.33 2.87 -7.21
N MET A 239 -36.89 4.13 -7.38
CA MET A 239 -37.76 5.17 -7.93
C MET A 239 -37.77 5.02 -9.45
N LYS A 240 -38.95 4.78 -10.02
CA LYS A 240 -39.18 4.88 -11.46
C LYS A 240 -39.17 6.36 -11.82
N LEU A 241 -38.23 6.77 -12.67
CA LEU A 241 -38.35 8.00 -13.45
C LEU A 241 -39.18 7.65 -14.68
N ASP A 242 -40.51 7.84 -14.59
CA ASP A 242 -41.36 7.84 -15.77
C ASP A 242 -41.19 9.19 -16.49
N GLY A 243 -40.39 9.17 -17.55
CA GLY A 243 -40.51 10.14 -18.62
C GLY A 243 -41.75 9.82 -19.43
N LYS A 244 -42.81 10.61 -19.25
CA LYS A 244 -43.86 10.78 -20.25
C LYS A 244 -44.15 12.27 -20.37
N GLU A 245 -43.62 12.87 -21.43
CA GLU A 245 -44.29 13.96 -22.11
C GLU A 245 -45.69 13.45 -22.52
N VAL A 246 -46.72 14.16 -22.09
CA VAL A 246 -48.02 14.15 -22.76
C VAL A 246 -48.41 15.61 -22.93
N LYS A 247 -48.73 15.93 -24.19
CA LYS A 247 -49.23 17.20 -24.71
C LYS A 247 -50.20 17.93 -23.79
#